data_AF-A0A6F9ATM4-F1
#
_entry.id   AF-A0A6F9ATM4-F1
#
_cell.length_a   1.000
_cell.length_b   1.000
_cell.length_c   1.000
_cell.angle_alpha   90.00
_cell.angle_beta   90.00
_cell.angle_gamma   90.00
#
_symmetry.space_group_name_H-M   'P 1'
#
loop_
_entity.id
_entity.type
_entity.pdbx_description
1 polymer ?
#
loop_
_entity_poly.entity_id
_entity_poly.type
_entity_poly.pdbx_seq_one_letter_code
_entity_poly.pdbx_strand_id
1 'polypeptide(L)' 'MLGQEAGPEIDRSSCIWRMNNAPTRGFEHDVGRRTTLRVVSHTSVPLLLQANDTVYVVWGPLRNMRKDGKGI' A
#
# COMPACT_ATOMS: atom_id res chain seq x y z
N MET A 1 10.70 -1.23 -11.04
CA MET A 1 10.97 0.21 -10.95
C MET A 1 12.41 0.54 -10.58
N LEU A 2 13.26 -0.43 -10.22
CA LEU A 2 14.64 -0.14 -9.85
C LEU A 2 15.43 0.52 -10.99
N GLY A 3 16.23 1.53 -10.64
CA GLY A 3 17.07 2.29 -11.58
C GLY A 3 16.30 3.25 -12.49
N GLN A 4 15.02 3.51 -12.20
CA GLN A 4 14.23 4.50 -12.95
C GLN A 4 14.31 5.89 -12.36
N GLU A 5 14.74 6.02 -11.10
CA GLU A 5 14.92 7.31 -10.43
C GLU A 5 13.62 8.16 -10.40
N ALA A 6 12.47 7.51 -10.53
CA ALA A 6 11.17 8.16 -10.69
C ALA A 6 10.60 8.71 -9.38
N GLY A 7 11.28 8.51 -8.25
CA GLY A 7 10.79 8.88 -6.92
C GLY A 7 10.39 10.35 -6.79
N PRO A 8 11.22 11.32 -7.22
CA PRO A 8 10.86 12.74 -7.17
C PRO A 8 9.63 13.11 -8.00
N GLU A 9 9.40 12.44 -9.14
CA GLU A 9 8.20 12.66 -9.97
C GLU A 9 6.95 12.09 -9.28
N ILE A 10 7.04 10.85 -8.79
CA ILE A 10 5.96 10.19 -8.04
C ILE A 10 5.55 11.07 -6.84
N ASP A 11 6.52 11.56 -6.07
CA ASP A 11 6.29 12.36 -4.86
C ASP A 11 5.71 13.76 -5.14
N ARG A 12 5.63 14.22 -6.40
CA ARG A 12 4.91 15.45 -6.77
C ARG A 12 3.42 15.23 -7.00
N SER A 13 2.98 13.98 -7.11
CA SER A 13 1.57 13.67 -7.33
C SER A 13 0.71 14.09 -6.14
N SER A 14 -0.51 14.53 -6.43
CA SER A 14 -1.51 14.88 -5.40
C SER A 14 -1.97 13.66 -4.62
N CYS A 15 -2.01 12.49 -5.26
CA CYS A 15 -2.40 11.22 -4.67
C CYS A 15 -1.50 10.09 -5.17
N ILE A 16 -0.95 9.29 -4.25
CA ILE A 16 -0.04 8.19 -4.58
C ILE A 16 -0.61 6.87 -4.08
N TRP A 17 -0.83 5.95 -5.01
CA TRP A 17 -1.39 4.62 -4.76
C TRP A 17 -0.29 3.58 -4.66
N ARG A 18 -0.35 2.73 -3.63
CA ARG A 18 0.54 1.57 -3.49
C ARG A 18 -0.24 0.30 -3.22
N MET A 19 0.33 -0.84 -3.59
CA MET A 19 -0.30 -2.15 -3.46
C MET A 19 0.33 -2.95 -2.33
N ASN A 20 -0.50 -3.63 -1.55
CA ASN A 20 -0.10 -4.60 -0.53
C ASN A 20 1.07 -4.08 0.33
N ASN A 21 2.14 -4.87 0.47
CA ASN A 21 3.33 -4.52 1.27
C ASN A 21 4.50 -3.98 0.43
N ALA A 22 4.24 -3.37 -0.73
CA ALA A 22 5.31 -2.79 -1.55
C ALA A 22 6.07 -1.72 -0.75
N PRO A 23 7.38 -1.88 -0.48
CA PRO A 23 8.12 -0.97 0.39
C PRO A 23 8.52 0.32 -0.33
N THR A 24 8.75 1.37 0.45
CA THR A 24 9.42 2.61 0.02
C THR A 24 10.79 2.77 0.66
N ARG A 25 10.94 2.28 1.89
CA ARG A 25 12.20 2.39 2.64
C ARG A 25 13.32 1.63 1.94
N GLY A 26 14.41 2.33 1.63
CA GLY A 26 15.55 1.80 0.87
C GLY A 26 15.37 1.83 -0.65
N PHE A 27 14.24 2.32 -1.16
CA PHE A 27 13.91 2.41 -2.59
C PHE A 27 13.41 3.80 -2.98
N GLU A 28 13.52 4.78 -2.10
CA GLU A 28 12.90 6.11 -2.20
C GLU A 28 13.27 6.82 -3.50
N HIS A 29 14.50 6.62 -3.96
CA HIS A 29 15.01 7.19 -5.19
C HIS A 29 14.20 6.75 -6.43
N ASP A 30 13.82 5.49 -6.47
CA ASP A 30 13.13 4.90 -7.61
C ASP A 30 11.60 4.98 -7.48
N VAL A 31 11.07 4.91 -6.26
CA VAL A 31 9.62 4.73 -6.04
C VAL A 31 8.98 5.83 -5.19
N GLY A 32 9.74 6.80 -4.71
CA GLY A 32 9.27 7.88 -3.85
C GLY A 32 9.04 7.44 -2.41
N ARG A 33 8.74 8.42 -1.55
CA ARG A 33 8.55 8.23 -0.10
C ARG A 33 7.09 8.19 0.30
N ARG A 34 6.25 8.94 -0.42
CA ARG A 34 4.87 9.22 -0.01
C ARG A 34 3.96 8.05 -0.37
N THR A 35 2.93 7.85 0.45
CA THR A 35 1.81 6.95 0.16
C THR A 35 0.55 7.65 0.65
N THR A 36 -0.42 7.86 -0.23
CA THR A 36 -1.71 8.46 0.14
C THR A 36 -2.75 7.36 0.35
N LEU A 37 -2.76 6.37 -0.55
CA LEU A 37 -3.69 5.27 -0.53
C LEU A 37 -2.95 3.95 -0.71
N ARG A 38 -3.30 2.96 0.12
CA ARG A 38 -2.77 1.60 0.00
C ARG A 38 -3.90 0.59 -0.19
N VAL A 39 -3.92 -0.04 -1.35
CA VAL A 39 -4.88 -1.12 -1.67
C VAL A 39 -4.26 -2.45 -1.27
N VAL A 40 -4.94 -3.21 -0.41
CA VAL A 40 -4.38 -4.40 0.22
C VAL A 40 -5.30 -5.59 0.09
N SER A 41 -4.79 -6.71 -0.40
CA SER A 41 -5.47 -8.01 -0.27
C SER A 41 -5.63 -8.39 1.21
N HIS A 42 -6.77 -9.00 1.56
CA HIS A 42 -7.03 -9.55 2.89
C HIS A 42 -5.90 -10.47 3.39
N THR A 43 -5.27 -11.24 2.48
CA THR A 43 -4.14 -12.12 2.81
C THR A 43 -2.87 -11.37 3.22
N SER A 44 -2.72 -10.11 2.81
CA SER A 44 -1.54 -9.29 3.12
C SER A 44 -1.72 -8.41 4.35
N VAL A 45 -2.95 -8.30 4.89
CA VAL A 45 -3.24 -7.48 6.08
C VAL A 45 -2.35 -7.83 7.27
N PRO A 46 -2.09 -9.12 7.62
CA PRO A 46 -1.24 -9.46 8.75
C PRO A 46 0.22 -9.00 8.60
N LEU A 47 0.66 -8.76 7.36
CA LEU A 47 2.03 -8.37 7.02
C LEU A 47 2.18 -6.86 6.81
N LEU A 48 1.09 -6.10 6.95
CA LEU A 48 1.13 -4.65 6.75
C LEU A 48 1.85 -3.95 7.89
N LEU A 49 2.84 -3.15 7.53
CA LEU A 49 3.36 -2.10 8.40
C LEU A 49 2.48 -0.87 8.25
N GLN A 50 1.93 -0.38 9.37
CA GLN A 50 1.15 0.85 9.38
C GLN A 50 2.05 2.04 9.06
N ALA A 51 1.55 2.95 8.21
CA ALA A 51 2.19 4.20 7.88
C ALA A 51 1.24 5.34 8.25
N ASN A 52 1.79 6.42 8.82
CA ASN A 52 1.03 7.62 9.12
C ASN A 52 0.45 8.22 7.83
N ASP A 53 -0.72 8.85 7.95
CA ASP A 53 -1.39 9.60 6.88
C ASP A 53 -1.70 8.77 5.61
N THR A 54 -1.82 7.45 5.74
CA THR A 54 -2.19 6.54 4.65
C THR A 54 -3.61 6.01 4.82
N VAL A 55 -4.45 6.16 3.80
CA VAL A 55 -5.76 5.51 3.73
C VAL A 55 -5.59 4.07 3.22
N TYR A 56 -6.19 3.11 3.92
CA TYR A 56 -6.14 1.70 3.54
C TYR A 56 -7.47 1.24 2.93
N VAL A 57 -7.40 0.62 1.75
CA VAL A 57 -8.52 -0.09 1.13
C VAL A 57 -8.20 -1.57 1.15
N VAL A 58 -8.84 -2.31 2.05
CA VAL A 58 -8.68 -3.76 2.16
C VAL A 58 -9.73 -4.46 1.31
N TRP A 59 -9.33 -5.46 0.53
CA TRP A 59 -10.24 -6.21 -0.35
C TRP A 59 -9.94 -7.72 -0.35
N GLY A 60 -10.95 -8.53 -0.64
CA GLY A 60 -10.85 -9.98 -0.57
C GLY A 60 -12.22 -10.64 -0.74
N PRO A 61 -12.27 -11.97 -0.86
CA PRO A 61 -13.51 -12.70 -1.00
C PRO A 61 -14.43 -12.49 0.21
N LEU A 62 -15.75 -12.42 -0.04
CA LEU A 62 -16.74 -12.22 1.02
C LEU A 62 -16.60 -13.24 2.17
N ARG A 63 -16.25 -14.50 1.85
CA ARG A 63 -16.04 -15.55 2.85
C ARG A 63 -14.91 -15.24 3.86
N ASN A 64 -13.92 -14.44 3.46
CA ASN A 64 -12.78 -14.05 4.30
C ASN A 64 -12.95 -12.64 4.90
N MET A 65 -13.82 -11.81 4.31
CA MET A 65 -14.07 -10.42 4.75
C MET A 65 -15.51 -10.23 5.23
N ARG A 66 -15.96 -11.13 6.11
CA ARG A 66 -17.30 -11.04 6.68
C ARG A 66 -17.41 -9.85 7.66
N LYS A 67 -18.54 -9.15 7.62
CA LYS A 67 -18.84 -8.03 8.54
C LYS A 67 -18.92 -8.46 10.00
N ASP A 68 -19.18 -9.74 10.25
CA ASP A 68 -19.24 -10.33 11.59
C ASP A 68 -17.86 -10.67 12.17
N GLY A 69 -16.78 -10.40 11.44
CA GLY A 69 -15.41 -10.69 11.86
C GLY A 69 -15.03 -12.18 11.82
N LYS A 70 -15.91 -13.06 11.34
CA LYS A 70 -15.71 -14.50 11.37
C LYS A 70 -15.22 -15.05 10.02
N GLY A 71 -14.40 -14.33 9.26
CA GLY A 71 -13.89 -14.87 7.97
C GLY A 71 -13.32 -16.29 8.11
N ILE A 72 -13.48 -17.12 7.07
CA ILE A 72 -12.86 -18.46 7.02
C ILE A 72 -11.34 -18.33 6.98
#